data_AF-A0A349HGP6-F1
#
_entry.id   AF-A0A349HGP6-F1
#
_cell.length_a   1.000
_cell.length_b   1.000
_cell.length_c   1.000
_cell.angle_alpha   90.00
_cell.angle_beta   90.00
_cell.angle_gamma   90.00
#
_symmetry.space_group_name_H-M   'P 1'
#
loop_
_entity.id
_entity.type
_entity.pdbx_description
1 polymer ?
#
loop_
_entity_poly.entity_id
_entity_poly.type
_entity_poly.pdbx_seq_one_letter_code
_entity_poly.pdbx_strand_id
1 'polypeptide(L)'
;MLDANFDGSKHGIFTDKPESLSNDFFTNLLDIGTIWTPTSEDAEHFEGRDRESGELKWTATRIDLIFGANSQLRAIAEVYGCEDGKKKFVTDFIAAWDKVMNLDRFDFE
;
A
#
# COMPACT_ATOMS: atom_id res chain seq x y z
N MET A 1 1.69 5.97 -6.19
CA MET A 1 0.63 6.10 -5.17
C MET A 1 0.04 7.51 -5.22
N LEU A 2 -1.25 7.70 -4.91
CA LEU A 2 -1.95 8.99 -5.10
C LEU A 2 -1.81 10.01 -3.95
N ASP A 3 -1.04 9.72 -2.89
CA ASP A 3 -0.74 10.66 -1.79
C ASP A 3 -2.00 11.33 -1.17
N ALA A 4 -3.02 10.53 -0.87
CA ALA A 4 -4.35 11.00 -0.46
C ALA A 4 -4.64 10.82 1.05
N ASN A 5 -3.61 10.80 1.89
CA ASN A 5 -3.77 10.65 3.34
C ASN A 5 -4.41 11.91 3.97
N PHE A 6 -5.27 11.72 4.97
CA PHE A 6 -6.13 12.77 5.52
C PHE A 6 -5.37 13.94 6.18
N ASP A 7 -4.18 13.67 6.72
CA ASP A 7 -3.32 14.61 7.45
C ASP A 7 -2.05 15.00 6.68
N GLY A 8 -1.90 14.52 5.44
CA GLY A 8 -0.68 14.69 4.66
C GLY A 8 0.51 13.84 5.15
N SER A 9 0.29 12.88 6.04
CA SER A 9 1.33 11.96 6.50
C SER A 9 1.86 11.08 5.36
N LYS A 10 3.10 10.60 5.51
CA LYS A 10 3.75 9.68 4.57
C LYS A 10 3.58 8.22 4.92
N HIS A 11 2.69 7.91 5.86
CA HIS A 11 2.37 6.53 6.21
C HIS A 11 1.77 5.79 5.03
N GLY A 12 2.32 4.61 4.70
CA GLY A 12 1.81 3.81 3.58
C GLY A 12 2.15 4.35 2.19
N ILE A 13 2.84 5.49 2.08
CA ILE A 13 3.26 6.05 0.79
C ILE A 13 4.61 5.44 0.39
N PHE A 14 4.60 4.15 0.06
CA PHE A 14 5.81 3.42 -0.33
C PHE A 14 6.12 3.64 -1.82
N THR A 15 6.54 4.85 -2.17
CA THR A 15 6.97 5.21 -3.53
C THR A 15 7.79 6.49 -3.50
N ASP A 16 8.76 6.60 -4.40
CA ASP A 16 9.51 7.83 -4.66
C ASP A 16 8.81 8.73 -5.71
N LYS A 17 7.69 8.26 -6.28
CA LYS A 17 6.90 8.94 -7.31
C LYS A 17 5.46 9.12 -6.82
N PRO A 18 5.23 9.99 -5.83
CA PRO A 18 3.87 10.35 -5.43
C PRO A 18 3.09 10.92 -6.64
N GLU A 19 1.77 10.85 -6.56
CA GLU A 19 0.81 11.28 -7.59
C GLU A 19 0.80 10.44 -8.88
N SER A 20 1.68 9.44 -9.02
CA SER A 20 1.64 8.48 -10.12
C SER A 20 0.88 7.21 -9.72
N LEU A 21 -0.14 6.79 -10.47
CA LEU A 21 -0.82 5.50 -10.20
C LEU A 21 0.09 4.32 -10.57
N SER A 22 0.57 3.60 -9.55
CA SER A 22 1.53 2.48 -9.66
C SER A 22 1.28 1.44 -8.57
N ASN A 23 1.77 0.22 -8.77
CA ASN A 23 1.71 -0.88 -7.81
C ASN A 23 2.85 -0.83 -6.76
N ASP A 24 3.58 0.30 -6.67
CA ASP A 24 4.79 0.44 -5.83
C ASP A 24 4.54 0.11 -4.36
N PHE A 25 3.32 0.36 -3.86
CA PHE A 25 2.94 -0.02 -2.51
C PHE A 25 3.14 -1.51 -2.25
N PHE A 26 2.66 -2.36 -3.17
CA PHE A 26 2.77 -3.81 -3.01
C PHE A 26 4.22 -4.28 -3.20
N THR A 27 4.94 -3.72 -4.18
CA THR A 27 6.33 -4.11 -4.42
C THR A 27 7.22 -3.77 -3.23
N ASN A 28 7.04 -2.59 -2.64
CA ASN A 28 7.84 -2.15 -1.49
C ASN A 28 7.38 -2.74 -0.16
N LEU A 29 6.09 -3.04 0.01
CA LEU A 29 5.58 -3.75 1.19
C LEU A 29 6.11 -5.19 1.27
N LEU A 30 6.22 -5.86 0.12
CA LEU A 30 6.63 -7.26 0.03
C LEU A 30 8.15 -7.43 -0.10
N ASP A 31 8.91 -6.34 -0.18
CA ASP A 31 10.37 -6.36 -0.23
C ASP A 31 10.95 -6.90 1.08
N ILE A 32 11.57 -8.08 1.00
CA ILE A 32 12.24 -8.75 2.12
C ILE A 32 13.49 -8.00 2.62
N GLY A 33 13.98 -7.03 1.85
CA GLY A 33 15.05 -6.11 2.23
C GLY A 33 14.59 -5.05 3.24
N THR A 34 13.28 -4.91 3.48
CA THR A 34 12.74 -3.96 4.46
C THR A 34 12.26 -4.70 5.72
N ILE A 35 12.79 -4.32 6.88
CA ILE A 35 12.36 -4.83 8.20
C ILE A 35 11.42 -3.82 8.85
N TRP A 36 10.25 -4.30 9.25
CA TRP A 36 9.23 -3.50 9.93
C TRP A 36 9.29 -3.68 11.44
N THR A 37 9.40 -2.58 12.19
CA THR A 37 9.45 -2.56 13.65
C THR A 37 8.44 -1.54 14.20
N PRO A 38 7.63 -1.87 15.22
CA PRO A 38 6.72 -0.91 15.83
C PRO A 38 7.50 0.21 16.55
N THR A 39 6.98 1.43 16.53
CA THR A 39 7.61 2.58 17.21
C THR A 39 7.23 2.71 18.68
N SER A 40 6.19 2.01 19.12
CA SER A 40 5.70 1.97 20.50
C SER A 40 5.05 0.62 20.81
N GLU A 41 4.77 0.37 22.10
CA GLU A 41 4.09 -0.86 22.56
C GLU A 41 2.68 -1.01 21.98
N ASP A 42 1.98 0.10 21.73
CA ASP A 42 0.63 0.09 21.14
C ASP A 42 0.62 -0.39 19.68
N ALA A 43 1.78 -0.38 19.01
CA ALA A 43 1.97 -0.87 17.64
C ALA A 43 0.97 -0.28 16.63
N GLU A 44 0.68 1.02 16.77
CA GLU A 44 -0.13 1.78 15.81
C GLU A 44 0.71 2.31 14.63
N HIS A 45 1.99 2.63 14.90
CA HIS A 45 2.94 3.12 13.91
C HIS A 45 4.18 2.20 13.85
N PHE A 46 4.74 2.11 12.64
CA PHE A 46 5.88 1.24 12.32
C PHE A 46 6.90 1.97 11.46
N GLU A 47 8.16 1.63 11.66
CA GLU A 47 9.27 2.01 10.81
C GLU A 47 9.70 0.82 9.96
N GLY A 48 9.79 1.03 8.65
CA GLY A 48 10.40 0.12 7.69
C GLY A 48 11.84 0.56 7.43
N ARG A 49 12.81 -0.25 7.87
CA ARG A 49 14.24 0.03 7.73
C ARG A 49 14.90 -0.94 6.77
N ASP A 50 15.89 -0.47 6.02
CA ASP A 50 16.74 -1.35 5.23
C ASP A 50 17.40 -2.40 6.13
N ARG A 51 17.35 -3.65 5.71
CA ARG A 51 17.81 -4.79 6.49
C ARG A 51 19.33 -4.81 6.68
N GLU A 52 20.10 -4.27 5.74
CA GLU A 52 21.56 -4.28 5.79
C GLU A 52 22.11 -3.00 6.43
N SER A 53 21.61 -1.83 6.01
CA SER A 53 22.13 -0.54 6.48
C SER A 53 21.44 -0.02 7.75
N GLY A 54 20.20 -0.46 8.02
CA GLY A 54 19.36 0.08 9.09
C GLY A 54 18.75 1.45 8.78
N GLU A 55 18.97 1.97 7.56
CA GLU A 55 18.42 3.26 7.13
C GLU A 55 16.89 3.23 7.11
N LEU A 56 16.26 4.31 7.58
CA LEU A 56 14.81 4.45 7.53
C LEU A 56 14.35 4.64 6.09
N LYS A 57 13.59 3.67 5.57
CA LYS A 57 13.00 3.75 4.22
C LYS A 57 11.58 4.29 4.27
N TRP A 58 10.75 3.74 5.16
CA TRP A 58 9.31 3.97 5.15
C TRP A 58 8.74 4.09 6.57
N THR A 59 7.57 4.72 6.66
CA THR A 59 6.73 4.66 7.86
C THR A 59 5.35 4.13 7.49
N ALA A 60 4.70 3.43 8.40
CA ALA A 60 3.45 2.74 8.14
C ALA A 60 2.58 2.66 9.38
N THR A 61 1.30 2.37 9.16
CA THR A 61 0.32 2.01 10.19
C THR A 61 -0.05 0.54 10.10
N ARG A 62 -0.89 0.08 11.03
CA ARG A 62 -1.50 -1.26 10.97
C ARG A 62 -2.28 -1.52 9.69
N ILE A 63 -2.94 -0.48 9.15
CA ILE A 63 -3.76 -0.58 7.94
C ILE A 63 -2.88 -0.88 6.72
N ASP A 64 -1.65 -0.36 6.70
CA ASP A 64 -0.71 -0.61 5.61
C ASP A 64 -0.12 -2.02 5.72
N LEU A 65 0.34 -2.39 6.93
CA LEU A 65 1.08 -3.65 7.14
C LEU A 65 0.19 -4.90 7.17
N ILE A 66 -1.13 -4.76 7.37
CA ILE A 66 -2.04 -5.91 7.37
C ILE A 66 -2.02 -6.66 6.02
N PHE A 67 -1.77 -5.94 4.92
CA PHE A 67 -1.61 -6.53 3.59
C PHE A 67 -0.36 -7.41 3.46
N GLY A 68 0.65 -7.24 4.32
CA GLY A 68 1.84 -8.09 4.36
C GLY A 68 1.77 -9.20 5.42
N ALA A 69 0.87 -9.07 6.40
CA ALA A 69 0.81 -9.93 7.59
C ALA A 69 -0.36 -10.95 7.57
N ASN A 70 -1.53 -10.57 7.04
CA ASN A 70 -2.66 -11.49 6.91
C ASN A 70 -2.46 -12.39 5.68
N SER A 71 -2.61 -13.71 5.83
CA SER A 71 -2.31 -14.67 4.76
C SER A 71 -3.14 -14.48 3.50
N GLN A 72 -4.43 -14.13 3.62
CA GLN A 72 -5.30 -13.91 2.46
C GLN A 72 -5.01 -12.58 1.78
N LEU A 73 -4.86 -11.50 2.57
CA LEU A 73 -4.52 -10.19 2.01
C LEU A 73 -3.13 -10.18 1.38
N ARG A 74 -2.19 -10.92 1.97
CA ARG A 74 -0.86 -11.11 1.41
C ARG A 74 -0.89 -11.80 0.05
N ALA A 75 -1.70 -12.84 -0.11
CA ALA A 75 -1.86 -13.50 -1.41
C ALA A 75 -2.38 -12.51 -2.49
N ILE A 76 -3.28 -11.60 -2.12
CA ILE A 76 -3.77 -10.54 -3.03
C ILE A 76 -2.66 -9.51 -3.31
N ALA A 77 -1.93 -9.09 -2.27
CA ALA A 77 -0.81 -8.16 -2.40
C ALA A 77 0.27 -8.72 -3.34
N GLU A 78 0.57 -10.02 -3.25
CA GLU A 78 1.55 -10.71 -4.12
C GLU A 78 1.14 -10.64 -5.59
N VAL A 79 -0.15 -10.84 -5.93
CA VAL A 79 -0.65 -10.72 -7.31
C VAL A 79 -0.41 -9.32 -7.89
N TYR A 80 -0.65 -8.25 -7.10
CA TYR A 80 -0.40 -6.89 -7.57
C TYR A 80 1.07 -6.49 -7.50
N GLY A 81 1.85 -7.09 -6.61
CA GLY A 81 3.29 -6.85 -6.42
C GLY A 81 4.18 -7.59 -7.41
N CYS A 82 3.67 -8.57 -8.17
CA CYS A 82 4.39 -9.22 -9.25
C CYS A 82 4.76 -8.24 -10.38
N GLU A 83 5.82 -8.56 -11.12
CA GLU A 83 6.32 -7.74 -12.24
C GLU A 83 5.26 -7.51 -13.33
N ASP A 84 4.43 -8.51 -13.60
CA ASP A 84 3.30 -8.45 -14.54
C ASP A 84 2.00 -7.90 -13.91
N GLY A 85 1.98 -7.66 -12.60
CA GLY A 85 0.83 -7.17 -11.84
C GLY A 85 0.47 -5.71 -12.10
N LYS A 86 1.39 -4.90 -12.65
CA LYS A 86 1.21 -3.44 -12.82
C LYS A 86 -0.01 -3.06 -13.66
N LYS A 87 -0.21 -3.71 -14.82
CA LYS A 87 -1.34 -3.39 -15.70
C LYS A 87 -2.67 -3.77 -15.04
N LYS A 88 -2.71 -4.95 -14.43
CA LYS A 88 -3.88 -5.44 -13.69
C LYS A 88 -4.24 -4.50 -12.54
N PHE A 89 -3.25 -4.08 -11.74
CA PHE A 89 -3.45 -3.13 -10.65
C PHE A 89 -4.13 -1.85 -11.14
N VAL A 90 -3.63 -1.21 -12.21
CA VAL A 90 -4.21 0.03 -12.72
C VAL A 90 -5.65 -0.17 -13.18
N THR A 91 -5.93 -1.24 -13.93
CA THR A 91 -7.29 -1.56 -14.40
C THR A 91 -8.25 -1.81 -13.24
N ASP A 92 -7.85 -2.63 -12.27
CA ASP A 92 -8.68 -2.99 -11.13
C ASP A 92 -8.90 -1.79 -10.18
N PHE A 93 -7.88 -0.95 -10.02
CA PHE A 93 -8.00 0.29 -9.24
C PHE A 93 -9.03 1.25 -9.86
N ILE A 94 -8.96 1.48 -11.18
CA ILE A 94 -9.92 2.35 -11.88
C ILE A 94 -11.33 1.78 -11.77
N ALA A 95 -11.50 0.47 -11.96
CA ALA A 95 -12.81 -0.18 -11.85
C ALA A 95 -13.39 -0.07 -10.43
N ALA A 96 -12.55 -0.25 -9.40
CA ALA A 96 -12.97 -0.09 -8.02
C ALA A 96 -13.35 1.38 -7.70
N TRP A 97 -12.58 2.34 -8.20
CA TRP A 97 -12.87 3.76 -8.04
C TRP A 97 -14.21 4.13 -8.67
N ASP A 98 -14.41 3.78 -9.95
CA ASP A 98 -15.66 4.03 -10.67
C ASP A 98 -16.86 3.39 -9.98
N LYS A 99 -16.71 2.16 -9.50
CA LYS A 99 -17.74 1.48 -8.71
C LYS A 99 -18.15 2.29 -7.47
N VAL A 100 -17.18 2.75 -6.68
CA VAL A 100 -17.47 3.54 -5.46
C VAL A 100 -18.17 4.86 -5.81
N MET A 101 -17.74 5.52 -6.89
CA MET A 101 -18.33 6.79 -7.34
C MET A 101 -19.78 6.67 -7.84
N ASN A 102 -20.25 5.46 -8.15
CA ASN A 102 -21.61 5.21 -8.64
C ASN A 102 -22.51 4.46 -7.64
N LEU A 103 -22.09 4.25 -6.38
CA LEU A 103 -22.87 3.47 -5.39
C LEU A 103 -24.22 4.09 -5.03
N ASP A 104 -24.42 5.38 -5.24
CA ASP A 104 -25.65 6.12 -4.95
C ASP A 104 -26.45 6.52 -6.19
N ARG A 105 -26.02 6.08 -7.39
CA ARG A 105 -26.63 6.39 -8.69
C ARG A 105 -27.78 5.45 -9.04
N PHE A 106 -28.81 5.47 -8.19
CA PHE A 106 -30.06 4.72 -8.39
C PHE A 106 -30.89 5.20 -9.59
N ASP A 107 -30.49 6.30 -10.24
CA ASP A 107 -31.12 6.87 -11.43
C ASP A 107 -30.80 6.11 -12.73
N PHE A 108 -29.88 5.13 -12.68
CA PHE A 108 -29.46 4.29 -13.80
C PHE A 108 -29.85 2.80 -13.67
N GLU A 109 -30.70 2.44 -12.70
CA GLU A 109 -31.31 1.09 -12.57
C GLU A 109 -32.59 0.91 -13.40
#